data_AF-A0A1H1CXV0-F1
#
_entry.id   AF-A0A1H1CXV0-F1
#
_cell.length_a   1.000
_cell.length_b   1.000
_cell.length_c   1.000
_cell.angle_alpha   90.00
_cell.angle_beta   90.00
_cell.angle_gamma   90.00
#
_symmetry.space_group_name_H-M   'P 1'
#
loop_
_entity.id
_entity.type
_entity.pdbx_description
1 polymer ?
#
loop_
_entity_poly.entity_id
_entity_poly.type
_entity_poly.pdbx_seq_one_letter_code
_entity_poly.pdbx_strand_id
1 'polypeptide(L)'
;MTAGVEGLAAWPPAAVATVVAALGAACVALLAAFVGGVWAVLRWRRDVAREERDRYWARATVVFELVSGDDVGRNELGYALAAAMCDIQRVPRGEEASARVMKELLGDDRRRR
;
A
#
# COMPACT_ATOMS: atom_id res chain seq x y z
N MET A 1 2.89 -33.89 36.78
CA MET A 1 4.19 -33.47 36.22
C MET A 1 4.47 -32.04 36.69
N THR A 2 5.20 -31.88 37.79
CA THR A 2 5.61 -30.58 38.38
C THR A 2 7.13 -30.42 38.39
N ALA A 3 7.84 -31.23 37.58
CA ALA A 3 9.29 -31.41 37.62
C ALA A 3 10.15 -30.16 37.28
N GLY A 4 9.55 -28.98 37.13
CA GLY A 4 10.26 -27.71 36.95
C GLY A 4 10.13 -26.72 38.12
N VAL A 5 9.17 -26.92 39.03
CA VAL A 5 8.87 -25.94 40.09
C VAL A 5 9.80 -26.13 41.30
N GLU A 6 10.22 -27.37 41.58
CA GLU A 6 11.09 -27.71 42.72
C GLU A 6 12.47 -27.05 42.62
N GLY A 7 13.00 -26.90 41.40
CA GLY A 7 14.27 -26.20 41.16
C GLY A 7 14.19 -24.68 41.33
N LEU A 8 13.06 -24.07 40.97
CA LEU A 8 12.82 -22.63 41.16
C LEU A 8 12.65 -22.25 42.64
N ALA A 9 12.06 -23.13 43.44
CA ALA A 9 11.90 -22.92 44.88
C ALA A 9 13.23 -22.92 45.65
N ALA A 10 14.28 -23.54 45.09
CA ALA A 10 15.63 -23.56 45.66
C ALA A 10 16.45 -22.30 45.32
N TRP A 11 15.98 -21.46 44.39
CA TRP A 11 16.71 -20.27 43.96
C TRP A 11 16.43 -19.09 44.90
N PRO A 12 17.41 -18.21 45.16
CA PRO A 12 17.15 -16.97 45.88
C PRO A 12 16.09 -16.15 45.12
N PRO A 13 15.10 -15.57 45.83
CA PRO A 13 13.96 -14.90 45.19
C PRO A 13 14.36 -13.76 44.26
N ALA A 14 15.50 -13.11 44.53
CA ALA A 14 16.08 -12.10 43.66
C ALA A 14 16.45 -12.66 42.26
N ALA A 15 16.97 -13.88 42.18
CA ALA A 15 17.33 -14.52 40.92
C ALA A 15 16.09 -14.93 40.10
N VAL A 16 15.01 -15.35 40.76
CA VAL A 16 13.74 -15.63 40.08
C VAL A 16 13.14 -14.32 39.54
N ALA A 17 13.15 -13.25 40.33
CA ALA A 17 12.65 -11.95 39.92
C ALA A 17 13.40 -11.39 38.70
N THR A 18 14.73 -11.54 38.64
CA THR A 18 15.52 -11.06 37.49
C THR A 18 15.23 -11.84 36.22
N VAL A 19 15.07 -13.16 36.30
CA VAL A 19 14.71 -13.98 35.12
C VAL A 19 13.31 -13.64 34.63
N VAL A 20 12.34 -13.49 35.53
CA VAL A 20 10.98 -13.10 35.18
C VAL A 20 10.96 -11.70 34.56
N ALA A 21 11.70 -10.75 35.12
CA ALA A 21 11.83 -9.40 34.56
C ALA A 21 12.48 -9.42 33.17
N ALA A 22 13.54 -10.21 32.98
CA ALA A 22 14.20 -10.36 31.69
C ALA A 22 13.29 -10.99 30.63
N LEU A 23 12.53 -12.03 31.00
CA LEU A 23 11.52 -12.64 30.12
C LEU A 23 10.41 -11.65 29.78
N GLY A 24 9.91 -10.90 30.76
CA GLY A 24 8.91 -9.86 30.54
C GLY A 24 9.41 -8.79 29.57
N ALA A 25 10.63 -8.29 29.78
CA ALA A 25 11.26 -7.32 28.89
C ALA A 25 11.44 -7.87 27.46
N ALA A 26 11.89 -9.12 27.33
CA ALA A 26 12.04 -9.78 26.03
C ALA A 26 10.70 -9.93 25.31
N CYS A 27 9.64 -10.35 26.00
CA CYS A 27 8.29 -10.44 25.44
C CYS A 27 7.80 -9.08 24.94
N VAL A 28 7.98 -8.02 25.74
CA VAL A 28 7.59 -6.65 25.35
C VAL A 28 8.38 -6.18 24.13
N ALA A 29 9.70 -6.42 24.10
CA ALA A 29 10.55 -6.06 22.97
C ALA A 29 10.12 -6.78 21.67
N LEU A 30 9.82 -8.07 21.75
CA LEU A 30 9.34 -8.85 20.61
C LEU A 30 7.98 -8.35 20.10
N LEU A 31 7.05 -8.01 21.01
CA LEU A 31 5.77 -7.43 20.65
C LEU A 31 5.94 -6.06 19.98
N ALA A 32 6.79 -5.19 20.52
CA ALA A 32 7.06 -3.89 19.93
C ALA A 32 7.69 -4.02 18.53
N ALA A 33 8.65 -4.93 18.36
CA ALA A 33 9.26 -5.23 17.07
C ALA A 33 8.23 -5.77 16.06
N PHE A 34 7.34 -6.66 16.50
CA PHE A 34 6.28 -7.20 15.64
C PHE A 34 5.30 -6.11 15.21
N VAL A 35 4.80 -5.31 16.14
CA VAL A 35 3.88 -4.19 15.85
C VAL A 35 4.55 -3.17 14.93
N GLY A 36 5.80 -2.81 15.21
CA GLY A 36 6.59 -1.91 14.37
C GLY A 36 6.80 -2.45 12.96
N GLY A 37 7.10 -3.75 12.82
CA GLY A 37 7.24 -4.42 11.53
C GLY A 37 5.94 -4.44 10.74
N VAL A 38 4.82 -4.82 11.37
CA VAL A 38 3.50 -4.81 10.72
C VAL A 38 3.12 -3.39 10.29
N TRP A 39 3.34 -2.40 11.14
CA TRP A 39 3.06 -1.01 10.82
C TRP A 39 3.92 -0.52 9.65
N ALA A 40 5.22 -0.84 9.64
CA ALA A 40 6.13 -0.49 8.55
C ALA A 40 5.68 -1.10 7.21
N VAL A 41 5.24 -2.37 7.22
CA VAL A 41 4.70 -3.03 6.01
C VAL A 41 3.41 -2.36 5.54
N LEU A 42 2.47 -2.07 6.45
CA LEU A 42 1.22 -1.39 6.11
C LEU A 42 1.47 0.02 5.57
N ARG A 43 2.41 0.74 6.16
CA ARG A 43 2.85 2.06 5.68
C ARG A 43 3.47 1.94 4.29
N TRP A 44 4.41 1.02 4.10
CA TRP A 44 5.06 0.79 2.81
C TRP A 44 4.04 0.48 1.71
N ARG A 45 3.06 -0.39 1.96
CA ARG A 45 1.98 -0.67 1.00
C ARG A 45 1.18 0.58 0.63
N ARG A 46 0.89 1.44 1.61
CA ARG A 46 0.20 2.72 1.35
C ARG A 46 1.06 3.69 0.55
N ASP A 47 2.37 3.69 0.78
CA ASP A 47 3.31 4.56 0.08
C ASP A 47 3.53 4.08 -1.37
N VAL A 48 3.67 2.77 -1.61
CA VAL A 48 3.77 2.18 -2.96
C VAL A 48 2.53 2.50 -3.79
N ALA A 49 1.32 2.37 -3.23
CA ALA A 49 0.09 2.70 -3.94
C ALA A 49 0.01 4.19 -4.35
N ARG A 50 0.64 5.09 -3.59
CA ARG A 50 0.76 6.51 -3.97
C ARG A 50 1.76 6.69 -5.10
N GLU A 51 2.93 6.06 -4.98
CA GLU A 51 3.99 6.18 -5.97
C GLU A 51 3.56 5.62 -7.35
N GLU A 52 2.81 4.52 -7.37
CA GLU A 52 2.22 3.99 -8.60
C GLU A 52 1.25 4.99 -9.23
N ARG A 53 0.33 5.57 -8.43
CA ARG A 53 -0.61 6.58 -8.90
C ARG A 53 0.12 7.79 -9.51
N ASP A 54 1.16 8.29 -8.86
CA ASP A 54 1.93 9.44 -9.34
C ASP A 54 2.68 9.14 -10.64
N ARG A 55 3.27 7.93 -10.76
CA ARG A 55 3.89 7.47 -12.02
C ARG A 55 2.87 7.34 -13.15
N TYR A 56 1.66 6.88 -12.87
CA TYR A 56 0.59 6.81 -13.87
C TYR A 56 0.13 8.21 -14.30
N TRP A 57 -0.03 9.14 -13.36
CA TRP A 57 -0.34 10.54 -13.66
C TRP A 57 0.71 11.17 -14.56
N ALA A 58 2.00 11.00 -14.25
CA ALA A 58 3.10 11.53 -15.04
C ALA A 58 3.12 10.95 -16.47
N ARG A 59 2.78 9.68 -16.65
CA ARG A 59 2.65 9.08 -17.99
C ARG A 59 1.43 9.61 -18.74
N ALA A 60 0.30 9.79 -18.06
CA ALA A 60 -0.92 10.32 -18.66
C ALA A 60 -0.75 11.76 -19.15
N THR A 61 -0.05 12.62 -18.40
CA THR A 61 0.25 14.01 -18.82
C THR A 61 1.12 14.05 -20.07
N VAL A 62 2.12 13.18 -20.19
CA VAL A 62 2.96 13.10 -21.40
C VAL A 62 2.14 12.66 -22.62
N VAL A 63 1.25 11.67 -22.46
CA VAL A 63 0.34 11.25 -23.54
C VAL A 63 -0.61 12.39 -23.91
N PHE A 64 -1.08 13.16 -22.92
CA PHE A 64 -1.95 14.31 -23.15
C PHE A 64 -1.26 15.37 -24.00
N GLU A 65 -0.05 15.78 -23.63
CA GLU A 65 0.75 16.72 -24.43
C GLU A 65 0.96 16.23 -25.87
N LEU A 66 1.24 14.94 -26.05
CA LEU A 66 1.45 14.33 -27.37
C LEU A 66 0.18 14.26 -28.23
N VAL A 67 -1.00 14.19 -27.59
CA VAL A 67 -2.31 14.15 -28.25
C VAL A 67 -2.84 15.55 -28.53
N SER A 68 -2.52 16.53 -27.69
CA SER A 68 -2.92 17.93 -27.83
C SER A 68 -1.99 18.78 -28.71
N GLY A 69 -0.83 18.26 -29.11
CA GLY A 69 0.10 18.96 -30.01
C GLY A 69 -0.41 19.03 -31.44
N ASP A 70 -0.46 20.26 -31.98
CA ASP A 70 -0.70 20.82 -33.33
C ASP A 70 -1.51 20.08 -34.43
N ASP A 71 -1.81 18.79 -34.35
CA ASP A 71 -2.65 18.07 -35.31
C ASP A 71 -4.12 18.02 -34.83
N VAL A 72 -4.93 18.88 -35.44
CA VAL A 72 -6.36 19.17 -35.19
C VAL A 72 -7.30 17.95 -35.29
N GLY A 73 -6.82 16.79 -35.73
CA GLY A 73 -7.62 15.55 -35.84
C GLY A 73 -7.85 14.79 -34.53
N ARG A 74 -7.24 15.20 -33.42
CA ARG A 74 -7.23 14.45 -32.14
C ARG A 74 -8.08 15.03 -31.02
N ASN A 75 -8.94 16.03 -31.28
CA ASN A 75 -9.75 16.64 -30.23
C ASN A 75 -10.61 15.62 -29.44
N GLU A 76 -11.14 14.59 -30.10
CA GLU A 76 -11.88 13.52 -29.42
C GLU A 76 -10.98 12.65 -28.53
N LEU A 77 -9.73 12.38 -28.95
CA LEU A 77 -8.75 11.65 -28.15
C LEU A 77 -8.28 12.48 -26.96
N GLY A 78 -8.11 13.79 -27.13
CA GLY A 78 -7.80 14.72 -26.04
C GLY A 78 -8.93 14.78 -25.00
N TYR A 79 -10.19 14.82 -25.45
CA TYR A 79 -11.36 14.79 -24.56
C TYR A 79 -11.51 13.44 -23.83
N ALA A 80 -11.35 12.32 -24.51
CA ALA A 80 -11.40 10.99 -23.91
C ALA A 80 -10.28 10.80 -22.86
N LEU A 81 -9.09 11.30 -23.15
CA LEU A 81 -7.96 11.28 -22.22
C LEU A 81 -8.16 12.22 -21.03
N ALA A 82 -8.72 13.41 -21.24
CA ALA A 82 -9.05 14.33 -20.15
C ALA A 82 -10.15 13.75 -19.23
N ALA A 83 -11.16 13.09 -19.80
CA ALA A 83 -12.18 12.37 -19.04
C ALA A 83 -11.56 11.23 -18.21
N ALA A 84 -10.70 10.42 -18.83
CA ALA A 84 -9.95 9.37 -18.15
C ALA A 84 -9.10 9.92 -16.98
N MET A 85 -8.41 11.05 -17.17
CA MET A 85 -7.66 11.71 -16.09
C MET A 85 -8.58 12.15 -14.95
N CYS A 86 -9.72 12.78 -15.25
CA CYS A 86 -10.73 13.13 -14.23
C CYS A 86 -11.23 11.90 -13.45
N ASP A 87 -11.39 10.76 -14.11
CA ASP A 87 -11.84 9.53 -13.45
C ASP A 87 -10.77 8.92 -12.55
N ILE A 88 -9.46 9.05 -12.87
CA ILE A 88 -8.35 8.71 -11.94
C ILE A 88 -8.41 9.53 -10.64
N GLN A 89 -8.97 10.73 -10.68
CA GLN A 89 -9.18 11.54 -9.47
C GLN A 89 -10.34 11.03 -8.61
N ARG A 90 -11.31 10.35 -9.24
CA ARG A 90 -12.53 9.82 -8.59
C ARG A 90 -12.38 8.37 -8.10
N VAL A 91 -11.37 7.62 -8.55
CA VAL A 91 -11.11 6.25 -8.08
C VAL A 91 -10.81 6.24 -6.57
N PRO A 92 -11.58 5.49 -5.75
CA PRO A 92 -11.33 5.36 -4.32
C PRO A 92 -9.95 4.75 -4.02
N ARG A 93 -9.37 5.11 -2.87
CA ARG A 93 -8.09 4.53 -2.41
C ARG A 93 -8.23 3.00 -2.31
N GLY A 94 -7.44 2.26 -3.09
CA GLY A 94 -7.38 0.79 -3.05
C GLY A 94 -7.91 0.07 -4.30
N GLU A 95 -8.47 0.80 -5.27
CA GLU A 95 -8.74 0.27 -6.61
C GLU A 95 -7.58 0.62 -7.57
N GLU A 96 -7.20 -0.30 -8.45
CA GLU A 96 -6.23 -0.05 -9.52
C GLU A 96 -6.84 0.94 -10.53
N ALA A 97 -6.55 2.22 -10.33
CA ALA A 97 -7.05 3.30 -11.20
C ALA A 97 -6.69 3.08 -12.68
N SER A 98 -5.55 2.42 -12.94
CA SER A 98 -5.09 2.03 -14.27
C SER A 98 -6.00 1.02 -14.95
N ALA A 99 -6.50 0.00 -14.24
CA ALA A 99 -7.38 -1.03 -14.80
C ALA A 99 -8.76 -0.47 -15.17
N ARG A 100 -9.28 0.46 -14.35
CA ARG A 100 -10.58 1.10 -14.61
C ARG A 100 -10.52 2.04 -15.80
N VAL A 101 -9.50 2.89 -15.88
CA VAL A 101 -9.31 3.81 -17.00
C VAL A 101 -9.01 3.08 -18.30
N MET A 102 -8.16 2.05 -18.26
CA MET A 102 -7.88 1.23 -19.44
C MET A 102 -9.15 0.49 -19.91
N LYS A 103 -10.00 0.04 -18.98
CA LYS A 103 -11.30 -0.58 -19.30
C LYS A 103 -12.29 0.43 -19.89
N GLU A 104 -12.34 1.67 -19.43
CA GLU A 104 -13.18 2.72 -20.02
C GLU A 104 -12.67 3.10 -21.41
N LEU A 105 -11.36 3.30 -21.59
CA LEU A 105 -10.77 3.65 -22.88
C LEU A 105 -10.84 2.51 -23.93
N LEU A 106 -10.69 1.24 -23.53
CA LEU A 106 -10.75 0.08 -24.46
C LEU A 106 -12.13 -0.56 -24.56
N GLY A 107 -12.99 -0.39 -23.56
CA GLY A 107 -14.29 -1.05 -23.47
C GLY A 107 -15.41 -0.32 -24.21
N ASP A 108 -15.33 1.02 -24.30
CA ASP A 108 -16.38 1.83 -24.92
C ASP A 108 -16.39 1.71 -26.45
N ASP A 109 -15.28 1.27 -27.06
CA ASP A 109 -15.17 1.05 -28.51
C ASP A 109 -16.00 -0.16 -29.01
N ARG A 110 -16.48 -1.02 -28.08
CA ARG A 110 -17.29 -2.21 -28.42
C ARG A 110 -18.80 -1.98 -28.39
N ARG A 111 -19.29 -0.87 -27.81
CA ARG A 111 -20.73 -0.54 -27.76
C ARG A 111 -21.20 0.39 -28.89
N ARG A 112 -20.27 0.90 -29.71
CA ARG A 112 -20.57 1.78 -30.85
C ARG A 112 -20.51 1.10 -32.22
N ARG A 113 -20.46 -0.24 -32.26
CA ARG A 113 -20.63 -1.04 -33.50
C ARG A 113 -21.94 -1.80 -33.49
#